data_AF-F4XTF8-F1
#
_entry.id   AF-F4XTF8-F1
#
_cell.length_a   1.000
_cell.length_b   1.000
_cell.length_c   1.000
_cell.angle_alpha   90.00
_cell.angle_beta   90.00
_cell.angle_gamma   90.00
#
_symmetry.space_group_name_H-M   'P 1'
#
loop_
_entity.id
_entity.type
_entity.pdbx_description
1 polymer ?
#
loop_
_entity_poly.entity_id
_entity_poly.type
_entity_poly.pdbx_seq_one_letter_code
_entity_poly.pdbx_strand_id
1 'polypeptide(L)'
;MEKTNTMLFPVLDPANSDWDFAEVWIDPMLSPPYILLLLGNSSGSCCVYDPAENYKVVFSGATYDETQTWLLEDEYEPMEGRLSASEL
;
A
#
# COMPACT_ATOMS: atom_id res chain seq x y z
N MET A 1 38.57 -21.37 -1.79
CA MET A 1 37.21 -21.75 -1.34
C MET A 1 36.65 -20.52 -0.64
N GLU A 2 35.87 -19.75 -1.40
CA GLU A 2 35.46 -18.41 -1.02
C GLU A 2 34.43 -18.46 0.10
N LYS A 3 34.66 -17.62 1.12
CA LYS A 3 33.73 -17.45 2.24
C LYS A 3 32.61 -16.54 1.74
N THR A 4 31.45 -17.11 1.44
CA THR A 4 30.24 -16.35 1.14
C THR A 4 29.88 -15.50 2.36
N ASN A 5 30.17 -14.20 2.26
CA ASN A 5 29.65 -13.20 3.17
C ASN A 5 28.16 -13.05 2.84
N THR A 6 27.32 -13.77 3.58
CA THR A 6 25.87 -13.53 3.58
C THR A 6 25.65 -12.15 4.17
N MET A 7 25.69 -11.11 3.32
CA MET A 7 25.01 -9.87 3.63
C MET A 7 23.53 -10.21 3.74
N LEU A 8 23.07 -10.40 4.97
CA LEU A 8 21.67 -10.31 5.30
C LEU A 8 21.27 -8.88 4.89
N PHE A 9 20.53 -8.75 3.78
CA PHE A 9 19.82 -7.52 3.48
C PHE A 9 19.11 -7.10 4.77
N PRO A 10 19.18 -5.82 5.19
CA PRO A 10 18.44 -5.42 6.36
C PRO A 10 16.99 -5.79 6.09
N VAL A 11 16.45 -6.70 6.92
CA VAL A 11 15.02 -6.90 7.04
C VAL A 11 14.47 -5.49 7.16
N LEU A 12 13.69 -5.04 6.17
CA LEU A 12 12.90 -3.83 6.30
C LEU A 12 12.14 -4.02 7.60
N ASP A 13 12.56 -3.35 8.66
CA ASP A 13 11.87 -3.31 9.93
C ASP A 13 10.67 -2.40 9.71
N PRO A 14 9.47 -2.94 9.43
CA PRO A 14 8.32 -2.11 9.10
C PRO A 14 7.76 -1.45 10.37
N ALA A 15 8.35 -1.69 11.55
CA ALA A 15 7.92 -1.12 12.82
C ALA A 15 8.57 0.25 13.11
N ASN A 16 9.50 0.73 12.28
CA ASN A 16 10.04 2.10 12.29
C ASN A 16 9.48 2.88 11.11
N SER A 17 8.18 3.08 11.10
CA SER A 17 7.50 3.67 9.95
C SER A 17 6.63 4.80 10.47
N ASP A 18 6.95 6.03 10.04
CA ASP A 18 6.31 7.28 10.44
C ASP A 18 4.81 7.38 10.06
N TRP A 19 4.11 6.27 9.81
CA TRP A 19 2.69 6.28 9.48
C TRP A 19 1.81 6.27 10.74
N ASP A 20 0.70 6.99 10.65
CA ASP A 20 -0.32 7.13 11.68
C ASP A 20 -1.53 6.25 11.37
N PHE A 21 -1.86 6.06 10.10
CA PHE A 21 -2.96 5.21 9.66
C PHE A 21 -2.64 4.45 8.37
N ALA A 22 -3.42 3.40 8.14
CA ALA A 22 -3.34 2.55 6.96
C ALA A 22 -4.75 2.30 6.41
N GLU A 23 -4.89 2.34 5.10
CA GLU A 23 -6.11 2.01 4.38
C GLU A 23 -5.83 1.00 3.28
N VAL A 24 -6.74 0.05 3.10
CA VAL A 24 -6.71 -0.89 1.98
C VAL A 24 -7.65 -0.36 0.90
N TRP A 25 -7.11 -0.28 -0.31
CA TRP A 25 -7.84 0.12 -1.51
C TRP A 25 -7.88 -1.05 -2.48
N ILE A 26 -9.01 -1.26 -3.12
CA ILE A 26 -9.23 -2.42 -3.97
C ILE A 26 -9.68 -2.02 -5.37
N ASP A 27 -9.26 -2.78 -6.37
CA ASP A 27 -9.92 -2.79 -7.68
C ASP A 27 -10.97 -3.92 -7.68
N PRO A 28 -12.27 -3.60 -7.57
CA PRO A 28 -13.32 -4.61 -7.50
C PRO A 28 -13.59 -5.29 -8.85
N MET A 29 -13.08 -4.78 -9.97
CA MET A 29 -13.27 -5.37 -11.30
C MET A 29 -12.45 -6.65 -11.50
N LEU A 30 -11.53 -6.94 -10.59
CA LEU A 30 -10.66 -8.12 -10.61
C LEU A 30 -11.13 -9.18 -9.61
N SER A 31 -10.86 -10.45 -9.91
CA SER A 31 -11.18 -11.58 -9.03
C SER A 31 -9.97 -12.53 -8.87
N PRO A 32 -9.34 -12.61 -7.69
CA PRO A 32 -9.61 -11.78 -6.51
C PRO A 32 -9.33 -10.29 -6.80
N PRO A 33 -9.96 -9.34 -6.06
CA PRO A 33 -9.69 -7.92 -6.21
C PRO A 33 -8.20 -7.61 -6.06
N TYR A 34 -7.70 -6.70 -6.89
CA TYR A 34 -6.34 -6.20 -6.70
C TYR A 34 -6.31 -5.26 -5.49
N ILE A 35 -5.20 -5.22 -4.78
CA ILE A 35 -5.09 -4.44 -3.54
C ILE A 35 -3.94 -3.46 -3.61
N LEU A 36 -4.16 -2.25 -3.12
CA LEU A 36 -3.15 -1.25 -2.82
C LEU A 36 -3.26 -0.86 -1.35
N LEU A 37 -2.12 -0.52 -0.74
CA LEU A 37 -2.04 -0.09 0.65
C LEU A 37 -1.67 1.39 0.70
N LEU A 38 -2.57 2.23 1.20
CA LEU A 38 -2.28 3.64 1.49
C LEU A 38 -1.80 3.74 2.94
N LEU A 39 -0.63 4.34 3.16
CA LEU A 39 -0.12 4.69 4.48
C LEU A 39 -0.02 6.21 4.59
N GLY A 40 -0.72 6.81 5.57
CA GLY A 40 -0.66 8.23 5.86
C GLY A 40 0.15 8.51 7.13
N ASN A 41 0.90 9.60 7.16
CA ASN A 41 1.72 10.00 8.30
C ASN A 41 1.20 11.26 9.01
N SER A 42 1.80 11.56 10.16
CA SER A 42 1.46 12.74 10.98
C SER A 42 1.64 14.10 10.30
N SER A 43 2.39 14.16 9.20
CA SER A 43 2.53 15.38 8.39
C SER A 43 1.37 15.58 7.40
N GLY A 44 0.49 14.59 7.25
CA GLY A 44 -0.60 14.57 6.27
C GLY A 44 -0.20 13.98 4.91
N SER A 45 1.09 13.69 4.68
CA SER A 45 1.55 13.01 3.46
C SER A 45 1.17 11.53 3.50
N CYS A 46 0.84 11.00 2.31
CA CYS A 46 0.46 9.61 2.14
C CYS A 46 1.28 8.97 1.02
N CYS A 47 1.54 7.67 1.17
CA CYS A 47 2.19 6.84 0.17
C CYS A 47 1.29 5.65 -0.16
N VAL A 48 1.18 5.33 -1.45
CA VAL A 48 0.51 4.12 -1.94
C VAL A 48 1.57 3.07 -2.24
N TYR A 49 1.40 1.92 -1.62
CA TYR A 49 2.25 0.75 -1.76
C TYR A 49 1.52 -0.33 -2.54
N ASP A 50 2.26 -1.02 -3.40
CA ASP A 50 1.81 -2.21 -4.09
C ASP A 50 2.37 -3.47 -3.40
N PRO A 51 1.52 -4.24 -2.70
CA PRO A 51 1.96 -5.48 -2.05
C PRO A 51 2.41 -6.57 -3.03
N ALA A 52 1.87 -6.62 -4.25
CA ALA A 52 2.28 -7.58 -5.27
C ALA A 52 3.68 -7.27 -5.83
N GLU A 53 4.07 -5.99 -5.85
CA GLU A 53 5.43 -5.54 -6.18
C GLU A 53 6.36 -5.43 -4.95
N ASN A 54 6.20 -6.32 -3.95
CA ASN A 54 7.04 -6.37 -2.75
C ASN A 54 7.01 -5.06 -1.95
N TYR A 55 5.80 -4.48 -1.78
CA TYR A 55 5.56 -3.21 -1.09
C TYR A 55 6.39 -2.06 -1.68
N LYS A 56 6.42 -1.97 -3.01
CA LYS A 56 7.01 -0.83 -3.69
C LYS A 56 6.05 0.36 -3.61
N VAL A 57 6.59 1.56 -3.39
CA VAL A 57 5.82 2.80 -3.47
C VAL A 57 5.51 3.09 -4.94
N VAL A 58 4.23 3.09 -5.29
CA VAL A 58 3.74 3.41 -6.64
C VAL A 58 3.31 4.87 -6.78
N PHE A 59 2.94 5.49 -5.66
CA PHE A 59 2.58 6.91 -5.60
C PHE A 59 2.90 7.52 -4.23
N SER A 60 3.23 8.81 -4.21
CA SER A 60 3.40 9.61 -2.98
C SER A 60 2.71 10.96 -3.16
N GLY A 61 1.75 11.25 -2.28
CA GLY A 61 1.04 12.53 -2.23
C GLY A 61 1.42 13.36 -1.01
N ALA A 62 1.34 14.67 -1.16
CA ALA A 62 1.56 15.63 -0.08
C ALA A 62 0.37 15.64 0.91
N THR A 63 -0.81 15.24 0.45
CA THR A 63 -2.02 15.15 1.26
C THR A 63 -2.77 13.83 1.02
N TYR A 64 -3.66 13.50 1.95
CA TYR A 64 -4.63 12.41 1.79
C TYR A 64 -5.50 12.64 0.54
N ASP A 65 -6.09 13.82 0.38
CA ASP A 65 -6.99 14.13 -0.75
C ASP A 65 -6.33 13.94 -2.12
N GLU A 66 -5.06 14.34 -2.27
CA GLU A 66 -4.29 14.12 -3.51
C GLU A 66 -4.11 12.63 -3.79
N THR A 67 -3.74 11.87 -2.77
CA THR A 67 -3.50 10.43 -2.86
C THR A 67 -4.80 9.65 -3.12
N GLN A 68 -5.88 10.07 -2.46
CA GLN A 68 -7.22 9.53 -2.67
C GLN A 68 -7.71 9.80 -4.09
N THR A 69 -7.50 11.01 -4.61
CA THR A 69 -7.87 11.38 -5.99
C THR A 69 -7.17 10.48 -7.00
N TRP A 70 -5.87 10.26 -6.83
CA TRP A 70 -5.10 9.37 -7.70
C TRP A 70 -5.64 7.93 -7.72
N LEU A 71 -6.04 7.39 -6.56
CA LEU A 71 -6.65 6.05 -6.48
C LEU A 71 -8.01 5.98 -7.19
N LEU A 72 -8.84 7.00 -6.99
CA LEU A 72 -10.17 7.09 -7.61
C LEU A 72 -10.10 7.27 -9.13
N GLU A 73 -9.04 7.88 -9.66
CA GLU A 73 -8.82 8.02 -11.11
C GLU A 73 -8.64 6.67 -11.81
N ASP A 74 -8.06 5.68 -11.12
CA ASP A 74 -7.90 4.29 -11.59
C ASP A 74 -9.01 3.35 -11.07
N GLU A 75 -10.16 3.91 -10.65
CA GLU A 75 -11.35 3.16 -10.21
C GLU A 75 -11.14 2.28 -8.96
N TYR A 76 -10.09 2.54 -8.17
CA TYR A 76 -9.94 1.89 -6.87
C TYR A 76 -10.95 2.42 -5.86
N GLU A 77 -11.42 1.53 -4.98
CA GLU A 77 -12.35 1.84 -3.91
C GLU A 77 -11.75 1.55 -2.53
N PRO A 78 -12.02 2.40 -1.51
CA PRO A 78 -11.57 2.11 -0.16
C PRO A 78 -12.35 0.93 0.42
N MET A 79 -11.65 -0.03 1.00
CA MET A 79 -12.27 -1.20 1.61
C MET A 79 -12.44 -0.99 3.12
N GLU A 80 -13.70 -0.95 3.56
CA GLU A 80 -14.04 -1.01 4.98
C GLU A 80 -14.40 -2.43 5.41
N GLY A 81 -13.73 -2.95 6.44
CA GLY A 81 -14.09 -4.22 7.06
C GLY A 81 -13.77 -5.45 6.19
N ARG A 82 -14.81 -6.20 5.78
CA ARG A 82 -14.67 -7.45 5.02
C ARG A 82 -15.48 -7.34 3.72
N LEU A 83 -14.84 -7.70 2.62
CA LEU A 83 -15.46 -7.81 1.30
C LEU A 83 -15.95 -9.24 1.07
N SER A 84 -17.25 -9.40 0.81
CA SER A 84 -17.84 -10.69 0.45
C SER A 84 -17.86 -10.85 -1.07
N ALA A 85 -17.64 -12.07 -1.56
CA ALA A 85 -17.68 -12.35 -3.00
C ALA A 85 -19.04 -12.09 -3.67
N SER A 86 -20.11 -11.96 -2.88
CA SER A 86 -21.46 -11.59 -3.35
C SER A 86 -21.67 -10.08 -3.47
N GLU A 87 -20.73 -9.27 -2.98
CA GLU A 87 -20.74 -7.80 -3.03
C GLU A 87 -19.86 -7.26 -4.17
N LEU A 88 -19.18 -8.16 -4.89
CA LEU A 88 -18.47 -7.95 -6.16
C LEU A 88 -19.39 -8.31 -7.33
#